data_AF-X1LGA0-F1
#
_entry.id   AF-X1LGA0-F1
#
_cell.length_a   1.000
_cell.length_b   1.000
_cell.length_c   1.000
_cell.angle_alpha   90.00
_cell.angle_beta   90.00
_cell.angle_gamma   90.00
#
_symmetry.space_group_name_H-M   'P 1'
#
loop_
_entity.id
_entity.type
_entity.pdbx_description
1 polymer ?
#
loop_
_entity_poly.entity_id
_entity_poly.type
_entity_poly.pdbx_seq_one_letter_code
_entity_poly.pdbx_strand_id
1 'polypeptide(L)' 'MEVEDIDEIDINQMKDKEIVIPGEVLSEDLTNFTPGRGTTKQGNKIISLFVGLK' A
#
# COMPACT_ATOMS: atom_id res chain seq x y z
N MET A 1 -29.45 2.40 -4.97
CA MET A 1 -28.01 2.71 -4.88
C MET A 1 -27.65 2.44 -3.44
N GLU A 2 -27.10 1.26 -3.17
CA GLU A 2 -26.56 0.96 -1.85
C GLU A 2 -25.35 1.86 -1.68
N VAL A 3 -25.42 2.76 -0.72
CA VAL A 3 -24.25 3.48 -0.23
C VAL A 3 -23.46 2.44 0.54
N GLU A 4 -22.31 2.02 -0.01
CA GLU A 4 -21.36 1.20 0.73
C GLU A 4 -21.00 1.98 2.00
N ASP A 5 -21.30 1.37 3.16
CA ASP A 5 -20.89 1.89 4.45
C ASP A 5 -19.38 2.12 4.40
N ILE A 6 -18.94 3.37 4.63
CA ILE A 6 -17.51 3.67 4.78
C ILE A 6 -17.09 2.93 6.04
N ASP A 7 -16.36 1.82 5.87
CA ASP A 7 -15.79 1.03 6.95
C ASP A 7 -15.22 1.99 8.01
N GLU A 8 -15.73 1.89 9.23
CA GLU A 8 -15.26 2.68 10.35
C GLU A 8 -13.75 2.48 10.47
N ILE A 9 -12.99 3.55 10.26
CA ILE A 9 -11.53 3.48 10.27
C ILE A 9 -11.08 3.13 11.69
N ASP A 10 -10.69 1.86 11.91
CA ASP A 10 -10.11 1.42 13.18
C ASP A 10 -8.74 2.07 13.37
N ILE A 11 -8.74 3.18 14.11
CA ILE A 11 -7.57 3.99 14.41
C ILE A 11 -6.47 3.14 15.07
N ASN A 12 -6.81 2.08 15.81
CA ASN A 12 -5.82 1.21 16.44
C ASN A 12 -5.07 0.35 15.41
N GLN A 13 -5.71 -0.03 14.30
CA GLN A 13 -5.06 -0.76 13.21
C GLN A 13 -4.13 0.10 12.36
N MET A 14 -4.18 1.42 12.53
CA MET A 14 -3.34 2.38 11.80
C MET A 14 -2.11 2.85 12.59
N LYS A 15 -2.04 2.62 13.90
CA LYS A 15 -0.96 3.16 14.76
C LYS A 15 0.43 2.68 14.37
N ASP A 16 0.52 1.47 13.84
CA ASP A 16 1.80 0.84 13.48
C ASP A 16 2.06 0.86 11.96
N LYS A 17 1.20 1.53 11.18
CA LYS A 17 1.36 1.63 9.73
C LYS A 17 2.25 2.80 9.36
N GLU A 18 3.14 2.56 8.40
CA GLU A 18 4.04 3.59 7.89
C GLU A 18 3.38 4.35 6.74
N ILE A 19 3.54 5.67 6.70
CA ILE A 19 3.16 6.46 5.55
C ILE A 19 4.21 6.27 4.46
N VAL A 20 3.76 5.96 3.25
CA VAL A 20 4.62 5.83 2.07
C VAL A 20 4.32 6.90 1.05
N ILE A 21 5.31 7.21 0.20
CA ILE A 21 5.19 8.20 -0.87
C ILE A 21 5.41 7.58 -2.27
N PRO A 22 4.96 8.22 -3.35
CA PRO A 22 5.23 7.76 -4.72
C PRO A 22 6.74 7.58 -4.97
N GLY A 23 7.12 6.44 -5.53
CA GLY A 23 8.50 6.05 -5.79
C GLY A 23 9.22 5.37 -4.63
N GLU A 24 8.63 5.34 -3.43
CA GLU A 24 9.21 4.64 -2.29
C GLU A 24 9.25 3.12 -2.50
N VAL A 25 10.36 2.50 -2.14
CA VAL A 25 10.56 1.05 -2.26
C VAL A 25 9.85 0.33 -1.12
N LEU A 26 8.85 -0.47 -1.46
CA LEU A 26 8.05 -1.23 -0.50
C LEU A 26 8.66 -2.60 -0.22
N SER A 27 9.22 -3.25 -1.24
CA SER A 27 9.90 -4.55 -1.14
C SER A 27 10.84 -4.77 -2.33
N GLU A 28 11.90 -5.54 -2.12
CA GLU A 28 12.78 -6.07 -3.18
C GLU A 28 12.60 -7.59 -3.37
N ASP A 29 11.76 -8.22 -2.54
CA ASP A 29 11.46 -9.64 -2.60
C ASP A 29 10.30 -9.90 -3.55
N LEU A 30 10.62 -10.11 -4.82
CA LEU A 30 9.64 -10.42 -5.86
C LEU A 30 9.22 -11.90 -5.90
N THR A 31 9.74 -12.71 -4.98
CA THR A 31 9.36 -14.12 -4.87
C THR A 31 8.15 -14.28 -3.96
N ASN A 32 8.15 -13.56 -2.84
CA ASN A 32 7.06 -13.60 -1.87
C ASN A 32 6.01 -12.50 -2.05
N PHE A 33 6.33 -11.42 -2.79
CA PHE A 33 5.42 -10.30 -3.00
C PHE A 33 5.11 -10.04 -4.47
N THR A 34 3.84 -9.77 -4.76
CA THR A 34 3.34 -9.35 -6.06
C THR A 34 2.69 -7.97 -5.94
N PRO A 35 2.99 -7.02 -6.84
CA PRO A 35 2.39 -5.68 -6.78
C PRO A 35 0.87 -5.73 -6.96
N GLY A 36 0.15 -5.10 -6.04
CA GLY A 36 -1.28 -4.88 -6.11
C GLY A 36 -1.64 -3.46 -6.57
N ARG A 37 -2.91 -3.07 -6.37
CA ARG A 37 -3.36 -1.70 -6.67
C ARG A 37 -2.55 -0.68 -5.87
N GLY A 38 -2.18 0.43 -6.51
CA GLY A 38 -1.39 1.50 -5.89
C GLY A 38 0.11 1.22 -5.80
N THR A 39 0.58 0.09 -6.33
CA THR A 39 2.00 -0.26 -6.40
C THR A 39 2.37 -0.70 -7.81
N THR A 40 3.66 -0.65 -8.16
CA THR A 40 4.16 -1.20 -9.42
C THR A 40 5.50 -1.88 -9.23
N LYS A 41 5.86 -2.79 -10.16
CA LYS A 41 7.20 -3.35 -10.24
C LYS A 41 8.09 -2.44 -11.10
N GLN A 42 9.18 -1.96 -10.52
CA GLN A 42 10.23 -1.22 -11.22
C GLN A 42 11.55 -2.00 -11.08
N GLY A 43 11.98 -2.65 -12.16
CA GLY A 43 13.15 -3.53 -12.13
C GLY A 43 12.96 -4.69 -11.15
N ASN A 44 13.83 -4.77 -10.14
CA ASN A 44 13.79 -5.80 -9.10
C ASN A 44 13.12 -5.33 -7.79
N LYS A 45 12.27 -4.29 -7.85
CA LYS A 45 11.64 -3.69 -6.68
C LYS A 45 10.15 -3.47 -6.91
N ILE A 46 9.38 -3.51 -5.83
CA ILE A 46 8.00 -3.01 -5.78
C ILE A 46 8.06 -1.61 -5.17
N ILE A 47 7.44 -0.66 -5.85
CA ILE A 47 7.38 0.74 -5.42
C ILE A 47 5.93 1.21 -5.26
N SER A 48 5.71 2.19 -4.39
CA SER A 48 4.42 2.87 -4.28
C SER A 48 4.19 3.83 -5.46
N LEU A 49 2.94 3.96 -5.90
CA LEU A 49 2.50 4.96 -6.89
C LEU A 49 1.82 6.17 -6.23
N PHE A 50 1.36 6.03 -4.99
CA PHE A 50 0.55 7.03 -4.29
C PHE A 50 1.08 7.28 -2.87
N VAL A 51 0.62 8.37 -2.27
CA VAL A 51 0.73 8.52 -0.81
C VAL A 51 -0.28 7.58 -0.18
N GLY A 52 0.14 6.80 0.81
CA GLY A 52 -0.71 5.81 1.45
C GLY A 52 -0.10 5.21 2.71
N LEU A 53 -0.69 4.11 3.16
CA LEU A 53 -0.20 3.36 4.32
C LEU A 53 0.37 2.01 3.84
N LYS A 54 1.49 1.61 4.42
CA LYS A 54 2.12 0.29 4.26
C LYS A 54 1.71 -0.66 5.37
#